data_AF-A0A6M1LXK7-F1
#
_entry.id   AF-A0A6M1LXK7-F1
#
_cell.length_a   1.000
_cell.length_b   1.000
_cell.length_c   1.000
_cell.angle_alpha   90.00
_cell.angle_beta   90.00
_cell.angle_gamma   90.00
#
_symmetry.space_group_name_H-M   'P 1'
#
loop_
_entity.id
_entity.type
_entity.pdbx_description
1 polymer ?
#
loop_
_entity_poly.entity_id
_entity_poly.type
_entity_poly.pdbx_seq_one_letter_code
_entity_poly.pdbx_strand_id
1 'polypeptide(L)' 'MAYYSLEDAIARLPELLAKATEGEEVIITRLDEDLVKLVPTEPRPMTKEEVDWLRETIVTPREPIDAVALVRQMRDEGA' A
#
# COMPACT_ATOMS: atom_id res chain seq x y z
N MET A 1 -20.14 -7.58 -12.60
CA MET A 1 -20.44 -6.68 -11.46
C MET A 1 -20.82 -7.56 -10.28
N ALA A 2 -19.98 -7.59 -9.27
CA ALA A 2 -20.17 -8.40 -8.06
C ALA A 2 -20.04 -7.53 -6.81
N TYR A 3 -20.94 -7.74 -5.85
CA TYR A 3 -20.98 -7.00 -4.58
C TYR A 3 -20.44 -7.90 -3.46
N TYR A 4 -19.55 -7.34 -2.66
CA TYR A 4 -18.95 -8.00 -1.52
C TYR A 4 -19.17 -7.15 -0.27
N SER A 5 -19.40 -7.79 0.88
CA SER A 5 -19.36 -7.06 2.15
C SER A 5 -17.92 -6.64 2.47
N LEU A 6 -17.75 -5.66 3.35
CA LEU A 6 -16.43 -5.31 3.87
C LEU A 6 -15.75 -6.51 4.55
N GLU A 7 -16.51 -7.35 5.24
CA GLU A 7 -16.00 -8.56 5.90
C GLU A 7 -15.46 -9.58 4.89
N ASP A 8 -16.21 -9.82 3.81
CA ASP A 8 -15.78 -10.67 2.70
C ASP A 8 -14.53 -10.10 2.04
N ALA A 9 -14.48 -8.78 1.86
CA ALA A 9 -13.36 -8.10 1.24
C ALA A 9 -12.09 -8.21 2.08
N ILE A 10 -12.19 -8.11 3.41
CA ILE A 10 -11.04 -8.31 4.31
C ILE A 10 -10.56 -9.76 4.26
N ALA A 11 -11.49 -10.72 4.27
CA ALA A 11 -11.14 -12.14 4.29
C ALA A 11 -10.53 -12.63 2.95
N ARG A 12 -10.90 -12.02 1.83
CA ARG A 12 -10.56 -12.50 0.48
C ARG A 12 -9.97 -11.43 -0.43
N LEU A 13 -9.35 -10.41 0.15
CA LEU A 13 -8.79 -9.28 -0.61
C LEU A 13 -7.89 -9.71 -1.79
N PRO A 14 -6.98 -10.70 -1.65
CA PRO A 14 -6.12 -11.11 -2.77
C PRO A 14 -6.91 -11.63 -3.98
N GLU A 15 -7.98 -12.38 -3.74
CA GLU A 15 -8.84 -12.92 -4.81
C GLU A 15 -9.63 -11.81 -5.49
N LEU A 16 -10.13 -10.84 -4.71
CA LEU A 16 -10.84 -9.68 -5.25
C LEU A 16 -9.94 -8.77 -6.09
N LEU A 17 -8.68 -8.61 -5.70
CA LEU A 17 -7.69 -7.88 -6.49
C LEU A 17 -7.39 -8.59 -7.82
N ALA A 18 -7.26 -9.91 -7.82
CA ALA A 18 -7.06 -10.68 -9.05
C ALA A 18 -8.24 -10.48 -10.01
N LYS A 19 -9.48 -10.64 -9.52
CA LYS A 19 -10.70 -10.40 -10.28
C LYS A 19 -10.80 -8.99 -10.84
N ALA A 20 -10.52 -7.98 -10.01
CA ALA A 20 -10.51 -6.59 -10.46
C ALA A 20 -9.47 -6.35 -11.56
N THR A 21 -8.29 -6.98 -11.45
CA THR A 21 -7.20 -6.89 -12.44
C THR A 21 -7.54 -7.61 -13.75
N GLU A 22 -8.31 -8.70 -13.68
CA GLU A 22 -8.86 -9.42 -14.84
C GLU A 22 -9.97 -8.63 -15.55
N GLY A 23 -10.39 -7.48 -15.01
CA GLY A 23 -11.42 -6.61 -15.58
C GLY A 23 -12.83 -6.87 -15.03
N GLU A 24 -12.97 -7.70 -13.99
CA GLU A 24 -14.24 -7.88 -13.31
C GLU A 24 -14.57 -6.66 -12.44
N GLU A 25 -15.80 -6.15 -12.56
CA GLU A 25 -16.26 -5.05 -11.72
C GLU A 25 -16.60 -5.55 -10.30
N VAL A 26 -15.73 -5.21 -9.35
CA VAL A 26 -15.85 -5.56 -7.92
C VAL A 26 -16.26 -4.34 -7.09
N ILE A 27 -17.36 -4.46 -6.36
CA ILE A 27 -17.89 -3.42 -5.48
C ILE A 27 -17.91 -3.93 -4.04
N ILE A 28 -17.32 -3.16 -3.14
CA ILE A 28 -17.31 -3.42 -1.70
C ILE A 28 -18.39 -2.54 -1.07
N THR A 29 -19.24 -3.17 -0.27
CA THR A 29 -20.33 -2.55 0.47
C THR A 29 -19.94 -2.44 1.94
N ARG A 30 -19.99 -1.23 2.49
CA ARG A 30 -19.89 -1.01 3.94
C ARG A 30 -21.29 -0.95 4.52
N LEU A 31 -21.49 -1.45 5.74
CA LEU A 31 -22.79 -1.59 6.42
C LEU A 31 -23.59 -0.29 6.62
N ASP A 32 -23.07 0.85 6.16
CA ASP A 32 -23.64 2.19 6.33
C ASP A 32 -23.69 2.97 4.98
N GLU A 33 -24.07 2.30 3.89
CA GLU A 33 -24.39 2.84 2.54
C GLU A 33 -23.24 3.21 1.59
N ASP A 34 -21.99 3.28 2.06
CA ASP A 34 -20.87 3.58 1.16
C ASP A 34 -20.53 2.40 0.24
N LEU A 35 -20.73 2.62 -1.07
CA LEU A 35 -20.32 1.71 -2.15
C LEU A 35 -18.94 2.12 -2.66
N VAL A 36 -17.96 1.23 -2.55
CA VAL A 36 -16.60 1.45 -3.04
C VAL A 36 -16.32 0.50 -4.19
N LYS A 37 -15.87 1.03 -5.33
CA LYS A 37 -15.47 0.22 -6.49
C LYS A 37 -13.96 0.01 -6.50
N LEU A 38 -13.52 -1.24 -6.68
CA LEU A 38 -12.12 -1.53 -6.98
C LEU A 38 -11.88 -1.30 -8.48
N VAL A 39 -10.91 -0.45 -8.79
CA VAL A 39 -10.49 -0.15 -10.16
C VAL A 39 -9.00 -0.48 -10.28
N PRO A 40 -8.60 -1.42 -11.15
CA PRO A 40 -7.20 -1.65 -11.41
C PRO A 40 -6.58 -0.38 -12.00
N THR A 41 -5.41 -0.01 -11.48
CA THR A 41 -4.63 1.11 -12.00
C THR A 41 -3.33 0.61 -12.58
N GLU A 42 -2.85 1.29 -13.62
CA GLU A 42 -1.50 1.05 -14.10
C GLU A 42 -0.49 1.48 -13.03
N PRO A 43 0.66 0.77 -12.90
CA PRO A 43 1.76 1.25 -12.09
C PRO A 43 2.18 2.62 -12.60
N ARG A 44 2.07 3.65 -11.76
CA ARG A 44 2.52 4.99 -12.16
C ARG A 44 4.05 5.02 -12.11
N PRO A 45 4.75 5.21 -13.24
CA PRO A 45 6.19 5.43 -13.20
C PRO A 45 6.46 6.72 -12.40
N MET A 46 7.49 6.67 -11.54
CA MET A 46 7.90 7.85 -10.78
C MET A 46 8.38 8.93 -11.76
N THR A 47 7.89 10.15 -11.59
CA THR A 47 8.25 11.23 -12.52
C THR A 47 9.66 11.71 -12.25
N LYS A 48 10.25 12.40 -13.23
CA LYS A 48 11.59 12.97 -13.06
C LYS A 48 11.61 14.01 -11.94
N GLU A 49 10.55 14.80 -11.83
CA GLU A 49 10.38 15.82 -10.78
C GLU A 49 10.34 15.19 -9.38
N GLU A 50 9.71 14.01 -9.24
CA GLU A 50 9.67 13.28 -7.97
C GLU A 50 11.02 12.67 -7.61
N VAL A 51 11.75 12.15 -8.59
CA VAL A 51 13.13 11.70 -8.41
C VAL A 51 14.03 12.85 -7.99
N ASP A 52 13.89 14.00 -8.65
CA ASP A 52 14.72 15.18 -8.37
C ASP A 52 14.38 15.76 -6.99
N TRP A 53 13.10 15.81 -6.61
CA TRP A 53 12.68 16.15 -5.25
C TRP A 53 13.28 15.21 -4.19
N LEU A 54 13.28 13.90 -4.44
CA LEU A 54 13.90 12.93 -3.53
C LEU A 54 15.40 13.17 -3.38
N ARG A 55 16.11 13.46 -4.49
CA ARG A 55 17.55 13.75 -4.43
C ARG A 55 17.86 14.99 -3.60
N GLU A 56 17.01 16.00 -3.66
CA GLU A 56 17.15 17.24 -2.88
C GLU A 56 16.76 17.04 -1.41
N THR A 57 15.81 16.15 -1.13
CA THR A 57 15.21 15.99 0.20
C THR A 57 15.84 14.86 1.03
N ILE A 58 16.45 13.85 0.39
CA ILE A 58 17.07 12.72 1.09
C ILE A 58 18.18 13.23 2.01
N VAL A 59 17.98 13.04 3.31
CA VAL A 59 19.01 13.31 4.31
C VAL A 59 19.96 12.12 4.37
N THR A 60 21.22 12.37 4.03
CA THR A 60 22.27 11.36 4.21
C THR A 60 22.72 11.38 5.67
N PRO A 61 22.72 10.24 6.39
CA PRO A 61 23.26 10.16 7.74
C PRO A 61 24.71 10.64 7.78
N ARG A 62 25.07 11.41 8.82
CA ARG A 62 26.44 11.93 8.99
C ARG A 62 27.48 10.82 9.18
N GLU A 63 27.05 9.70 9.74
CA GLU A 63 27.86 8.51 9.94
C GLU A 63 27.17 7.32 9.28
N PRO A 64 27.92 6.36 8.72
CA PRO A 64 27.35 5.12 8.21
C PRO A 64 26.58 4.39 9.33
N ILE A 65 25.29 4.16 9.12
CA ILE A 65 24.45 3.42 10.07
C ILE A 65 24.26 2.00 9.55
N ASP A 66 24.59 1.02 10.38
CA ASP A 66 24.09 -0.34 10.20
C ASP A 66 22.61 -0.38 10.64
N ALA A 67 21.72 -0.36 9.66
CA ALA A 67 20.28 -0.35 9.88
C ALA A 67 19.81 -1.57 10.70
N VAL A 68 20.46 -2.73 10.54
CA VAL A 68 20.09 -3.96 11.25
C VAL A 68 20.47 -3.85 12.72
N ALA A 69 21.68 -3.34 13.01
CA ALA A 69 22.12 -3.11 14.38
C ALA A 69 21.23 -2.07 15.10
N LEU A 70 20.88 -0.98 14.42
CA LEU A 70 20.03 0.07 14.97
C LEU A 70 18.62 -0.43 15.31
N VAL A 71 17.97 -1.17 14.39
CA VAL A 71 16.62 -1.72 14.63
C VAL A 71 16.62 -2.71 15.78
N ARG A 72 17.69 -3.52 15.94
CA ARG A 72 17.84 -4.43 17.09
C ARG A 72 17.95 -3.66 18.39
N GLN A 73 18.80 -2.64 18.45
CA GLN A 73 18.93 -1.77 19.63
C GLN A 73 17.58 -1.15 20.03
N MET A 74 16.84 -0.58 19.07
CA MET A 74 15.53 0.02 19.35
C MET A 74 14.50 -0.99 19.88
N ARG A 75 14.55 -2.23 19.40
CA ARG A 75 13.71 -3.32 19.90
C ARG A 75 14.08 -3.69 21.33
N ASP A 76 15.37 -3.77 21.63
CA ASP A 76 15.88 -4.22 22.92
C ASP A 76 15.75 -3.14 24.01
N GLU A 77 15.79 -1.86 23.64
CA GLU A 77 15.57 -0.70 24.54
C GLU A 77 14.09 -0.42 24.83
N GLY A 78 13.16 -0.94 24.03
CA GLY A 78 11.71 -0.79 24.19
C GLY A 78 11.04 -1.85 25.06
N ALA A 79 11.81 -2.69 25.77
CA ALA A 79 11.34 -3.81 26.60
C ALA A 79 11.46 -3.53 28.11
#